data_AF-J9C729-F1
#
_entry.id   AF-J9C729-F1
#
_cell.length_a   1.000
_cell.length_b   1.000
_cell.length_c   1.000
_cell.angle_alpha   90.00
_cell.angle_beta   90.00
_cell.angle_gamma   90.00
#
_symmetry.space_group_name_H-M   'P 1'
#
loop_
_entity.id
_entity.type
_entity.pdbx_description
1 polymer ?
#
loop_
_entity_poly.entity_id
_entity_poly.type
_entity_poly.pdbx_seq_one_letter_code
_entity_poly.pdbx_strand_id
1 'polypeptide(L)'
;MRSTKIVNGVEQPDNRGLHRKDRFFSAKVQPLREREGRWWPSLAVGMNDFSGREVGEPIPDRETGRVMDCGNDIFANWYVAASKHVALGGHRLGVHVAYRDWGRVANSNCDGLVGGLTFQPAFDPNLRFIAEYTGDDVNVGFDWKLWKHLLLQSSLQNGKYFSGGLCFCINLL
;
A
#
# COMPACT_ATOMS: atom_id res chain seq x y z
N MET A 1 32.71 3.66 14.00
CA MET A 1 32.07 2.54 13.29
C MET A 1 32.13 1.30 14.17
N ARG A 2 31.01 0.76 14.64
CA ARG A 2 31.00 -0.50 15.40
C ARG A 2 30.59 -1.63 14.46
N SER A 3 31.52 -2.54 14.20
CA SER A 3 31.31 -3.76 13.43
C SER A 3 30.58 -4.79 14.28
N THR A 4 29.62 -5.51 13.68
CA THR A 4 28.83 -6.55 14.33
C THR A 4 29.73 -7.71 14.77
N LYS A 5 29.66 -8.08 16.05
CA LYS A 5 30.33 -9.29 16.54
C LYS A 5 29.46 -10.51 16.25
N ILE A 6 30.00 -11.42 15.45
CA ILE A 6 29.43 -12.76 15.25
C ILE A 6 30.13 -13.67 16.25
N VAL A 7 29.35 -14.36 17.09
CA VAL A 7 29.85 -15.38 18.02
C VAL A 7 29.12 -16.68 17.71
N ASN A 8 29.87 -17.74 17.42
CA ASN A 8 29.33 -19.08 17.12
C ASN A 8 28.27 -19.10 15.99
N GLY A 9 28.48 -18.30 14.94
CA GLY A 9 27.59 -18.28 13.78
C GLY A 9 26.24 -17.57 14.00
N VAL A 10 26.00 -17.03 15.20
CA VAL A 10 24.77 -16.31 15.54
C VAL A 10 25.10 -14.82 15.73
N GLU A 11 24.40 -13.96 14.99
CA GLU A 11 24.49 -12.50 15.18
C GLU A 11 23.82 -12.12 16.51
N GLN A 12 24.54 -11.41 17.39
CA GLN A 12 23.97 -10.94 18.65
C GLN A 12 22.84 -9.91 18.40
N PRO A 13 21.65 -10.09 18.99
CA PRO A 13 20.47 -9.26 18.69
C PRO A 13 20.63 -7.80 19.11
N ASP A 14 21.49 -7.50 20.08
CA ASP A 14 21.78 -6.15 20.60
C ASP A 14 22.77 -5.35 19.73
N ASN A 15 23.39 -5.98 18.72
CA ASN A 15 24.41 -5.31 17.91
C ASN A 15 24.21 -5.54 16.40
N ARG A 16 22.95 -5.41 15.96
CA ARG A 16 22.59 -5.37 14.54
C ARG A 16 23.17 -4.09 13.93
N GLY A 17 24.32 -4.20 13.26
CA GLY A 17 24.95 -3.08 12.57
C GLY A 17 24.00 -2.44 11.54
N LEU A 18 24.25 -1.19 11.16
CA LEU A 18 23.42 -0.38 10.25
C LEU A 18 23.28 -0.95 8.82
N HIS A 19 23.89 -2.08 8.51
CA HIS A 19 24.04 -2.57 7.13
C HIS A 19 22.82 -3.31 6.56
N ARG A 20 21.70 -3.41 7.30
CA ARG A 20 20.56 -4.25 6.87
C ARG A 20 19.17 -3.77 7.35
N LYS A 21 19.02 -2.51 7.78
CA LYS A 21 17.74 -2.02 8.30
C LYS A 21 16.72 -1.59 7.23
N ASP A 22 17.16 -1.30 6.00
CA ASP A 22 16.28 -0.69 4.99
C ASP A 22 16.25 -1.51 3.70
N ARG A 23 15.73 -2.74 3.73
CA ARG A 23 15.44 -3.50 2.50
C ARG A 23 13.94 -3.72 2.41
N PHE A 24 13.32 -3.05 1.44
CA PHE A 24 11.94 -3.24 1.04
C PHE A 24 11.95 -3.65 -0.43
N PHE A 25 11.52 -4.88 -0.73
CA PHE A 25 11.36 -5.37 -2.10
C PHE A 25 9.89 -5.54 -2.41
N SER A 26 9.45 -5.05 -3.57
CA SER A 26 8.07 -5.20 -4.03
C SER A 26 8.04 -5.73 -5.45
N ALA A 27 7.17 -6.68 -5.71
CA ALA A 27 6.84 -7.16 -7.04
C ALA A 27 5.36 -6.94 -7.31
N LYS A 28 5.02 -6.40 -8.49
CA LYS A 28 3.64 -6.16 -8.92
C LYS A 28 3.49 -6.55 -10.38
N VAL A 29 2.47 -7.35 -10.68
CA VAL A 29 2.08 -7.72 -12.04
C VAL A 29 0.64 -7.28 -12.27
N GLN A 30 0.39 -6.64 -13.41
CA GLN A 30 -0.95 -6.22 -13.83
C GLN A 30 -1.38 -7.01 -15.06
N PRO A 31 -1.97 -8.20 -14.89
CA PRO A 31 -2.36 -9.05 -16.03
C PRO A 31 -3.47 -8.42 -16.87
N LEU A 32 -4.34 -7.62 -16.26
CA LEU A 32 -5.47 -6.99 -16.94
C LEU A 32 -5.42 -5.48 -16.75
N ARG A 33 -5.32 -4.76 -17.86
CA ARG A 33 -5.39 -3.29 -17.87
C ARG A 33 -6.78 -2.85 -18.29
N GLU A 34 -7.32 -1.89 -17.55
CA GLU A 34 -8.57 -1.24 -17.92
C GLU A 34 -8.43 -0.55 -19.29
N ARG A 35 -9.48 -0.66 -20.10
CA ARG A 35 -9.61 0.03 -21.38
C ARG A 35 -10.94 0.77 -21.43
N GLU A 36 -10.91 2.00 -21.91
CA GLU A 36 -12.10 2.80 -22.11
C GLU A 36 -13.07 2.12 -23.10
N GLY A 37 -14.37 2.16 -22.81
CA GLY A 37 -15.41 1.48 -23.60
C GLY A 37 -15.49 -0.04 -23.44
N ARG A 38 -14.62 -0.65 -22.63
CA ARG A 38 -14.59 -2.10 -22.39
C ARG A 38 -14.94 -2.40 -20.93
N TRP A 39 -15.76 -3.43 -20.66
CA TRP A 39 -16.34 -3.63 -19.33
C TRP A 39 -15.36 -4.19 -18.28
N TRP A 40 -14.32 -4.92 -18.70
CA TRP A 40 -13.35 -5.53 -17.78
C TRP A 40 -12.66 -4.49 -16.89
N PRO A 41 -12.47 -4.78 -15.59
CA PRO A 41 -11.70 -3.95 -14.69
C PRO A 41 -10.20 -4.08 -14.98
N SER A 42 -9.41 -3.20 -14.41
CA SER A 42 -7.98 -3.44 -14.21
C SER A 42 -7.80 -4.42 -13.06
N LEU A 43 -6.90 -5.40 -13.19
CA LEU A 43 -6.53 -6.34 -12.14
C LEU A 43 -5.01 -6.34 -11.97
N ALA A 44 -4.56 -6.21 -10.73
CA ALA A 44 -3.16 -6.30 -10.35
C ALA A 44 -2.98 -7.24 -9.16
N VAL A 45 -1.87 -7.94 -9.14
CA VAL A 45 -1.43 -8.78 -8.02
C VAL A 45 -0.03 -8.34 -7.66
N GLY A 46 0.25 -8.23 -6.37
CA GLY A 46 1.59 -7.89 -5.90
C GLY A 46 1.94 -8.57 -4.61
N MET A 47 3.23 -8.52 -4.31
CA MET A 47 3.81 -9.03 -3.08
C MET A 47 4.93 -8.11 -2.62
N ASN A 48 5.10 -8.01 -1.31
CA ASN A 48 6.19 -7.29 -0.69
C ASN A 48 7.05 -8.29 0.12
N ASP A 49 8.35 -8.02 0.20
CA ASP A 49 9.37 -8.76 0.95
C ASP A 49 9.29 -10.29 0.79
N PHE A 50 9.38 -10.76 -0.46
CA PHE A 50 9.26 -12.17 -0.85
C PHE A 50 10.49 -13.05 -0.50
N SER A 51 11.41 -12.57 0.34
CA SER A 51 12.67 -13.28 0.67
C SER A 51 12.83 -13.51 2.17
N GLY A 52 12.02 -14.42 2.70
CA GLY A 52 12.29 -15.02 4.01
C GLY A 52 13.58 -15.81 3.94
N ARG A 53 14.57 -15.42 4.74
CA ARG A 53 15.65 -16.34 5.07
C ARG A 53 15.04 -17.35 6.04
N GLU A 54 15.05 -18.63 5.68
CA GLU A 54 14.78 -19.72 6.62
C GLU A 54 15.67 -19.51 7.86
N VAL A 55 15.05 -19.21 8.99
CA VAL A 55 15.72 -19.38 10.28
C VAL A 55 15.45 -20.80 10.69
N GLY A 56 16.52 -21.54 10.99
CA GLY A 56 16.51 -23.00 11.11
C GLY A 56 15.55 -23.60 12.13
N GLU A 57 14.95 -22.79 13.02
CA GLU A 57 13.84 -23.22 13.86
C GLU A 57 12.81 -22.09 14.02
N PRO A 58 11.57 -22.30 13.56
CA PRO A 58 10.52 -21.32 13.72
C PRO A 58 9.97 -21.34 15.15
N ILE A 59 9.72 -20.15 15.72
CA ILE A 59 9.26 -19.99 17.11
C ILE A 59 7.73 -19.97 17.09
N PRO A 60 7.01 -20.93 17.70
CA PRO A 60 5.56 -20.88 17.74
C PRO A 60 5.05 -19.69 18.56
N ASP A 61 4.11 -18.96 17.98
CA ASP A 61 3.37 -17.88 18.63
C ASP A 61 2.63 -18.43 19.86
N ARG A 62 2.87 -17.79 21.01
CA ARG A 62 2.44 -18.32 22.31
C ARG A 62 0.92 -18.19 22.56
N GLU A 63 0.22 -17.36 21.79
CA GLU A 63 -1.23 -17.16 21.91
C GLU A 63 -2.01 -17.95 20.85
N THR A 64 -1.47 -18.09 19.64
CA THR A 64 -2.18 -18.69 18.51
C THR A 64 -1.68 -20.08 18.09
N GLY A 65 -0.55 -20.53 18.63
CA GLY A 65 0.06 -21.82 18.30
C GLY A 65 0.60 -21.92 16.87
N ARG A 66 0.57 -20.82 16.11
CA ARG A 66 1.08 -20.75 14.75
C ARG A 66 2.59 -20.59 14.77
N VAL A 67 3.26 -21.39 13.96
CA VAL A 67 4.71 -21.40 13.79
C VAL A 67 5.15 -20.06 13.18
N MET A 68 5.85 -19.20 13.94
CA MET A 68 6.32 -17.91 13.42
C MET A 68 7.61 -18.07 12.65
N ASP A 69 7.60 -17.65 11.39
CA ASP A 69 8.81 -17.50 10.60
C ASP A 69 9.60 -16.30 11.14
N CYS A 70 10.74 -16.56 11.77
CA CYS A 70 11.59 -15.54 12.38
C CYS A 70 12.56 -14.90 11.35
N GLY A 71 12.07 -14.55 10.16
CA GLY A 71 12.79 -13.79 9.13
C GLY A 71 12.63 -12.27 9.24
N ASN A 72 13.37 -11.51 8.41
CA ASN A 72 13.38 -10.04 8.33
C ASN A 72 12.12 -9.45 7.64
N ASP A 73 11.07 -10.25 7.50
CA ASP A 73 9.94 -10.04 6.59
C ASP A 73 8.75 -9.40 7.33
N ILE A 74 9.03 -8.29 8.01
CA ILE A 74 8.03 -7.57 8.82
C ILE A 74 6.92 -6.99 7.92
N PHE A 75 7.26 -6.63 6.67
CA PHE A 75 6.32 -6.08 5.70
C PHE A 75 5.88 -7.05 4.61
N ALA A 76 6.13 -8.36 4.78
CA ALA A 76 5.72 -9.35 3.79
C ALA A 76 4.20 -9.47 3.72
N ASN A 77 3.67 -9.17 2.54
CA ASN A 77 2.25 -9.27 2.23
C ASN A 77 2.08 -9.68 0.77
N TRP A 78 0.92 -10.25 0.47
CA TRP A 78 0.43 -10.34 -0.89
C TRP A 78 -0.90 -9.61 -0.99
N TYR A 79 -1.17 -9.06 -2.18
CA TYR A 79 -2.40 -8.34 -2.42
C TYR A 79 -2.91 -8.58 -3.83
N VAL A 80 -4.23 -8.57 -3.97
CA VAL A 80 -4.93 -8.53 -5.24
C VAL A 80 -5.77 -7.26 -5.26
N ALA A 81 -5.60 -6.45 -6.29
CA ALA A 81 -6.32 -5.19 -6.46
C ALA A 81 -7.05 -5.15 -7.79
N ALA A 82 -8.32 -4.77 -7.77
CA ALA A 82 -9.12 -4.51 -8.94
C ALA A 82 -9.61 -3.05 -8.95
N SER A 83 -9.66 -2.44 -10.13
CA SER A 83 -10.24 -1.10 -10.28
C SER A 83 -11.00 -0.93 -11.57
N LYS A 84 -12.04 -0.10 -11.55
CA LYS A 84 -12.88 0.21 -12.71
C LYS A 84 -13.27 1.68 -12.71
N HIS A 85 -13.19 2.33 -13.86
CA HIS A 85 -13.67 3.69 -14.07
C HIS A 85 -14.80 3.70 -15.10
N VAL A 86 -15.84 4.46 -14.79
CA VAL A 86 -16.98 4.69 -15.68
C VAL A 86 -17.19 6.18 -15.87
N ALA A 87 -17.42 6.57 -17.11
CA ALA A 87 -17.84 7.92 -17.45
C ALA A 87 -19.37 7.98 -17.38
N LEU A 88 -19.91 8.79 -16.48
CA LEU A 88 -21.34 9.00 -16.31
C LEU A 88 -21.65 10.49 -16.51
N GLY A 89 -22.33 10.82 -17.61
CA GLY A 89 -22.70 12.22 -17.90
C GLY A 89 -21.51 13.18 -17.98
N GLY A 90 -20.34 12.71 -18.43
CA GLY A 90 -19.10 13.48 -18.48
C GLY A 90 -18.29 13.47 -17.17
N HIS A 91 -18.88 13.05 -16.05
CA HIS A 91 -18.15 12.82 -14.81
C HIS A 91 -17.45 11.46 -14.85
N ARG A 92 -16.30 11.32 -14.19
CA ARG A 92 -15.59 10.05 -14.10
C ARG A 92 -15.67 9.52 -12.66
N LEU A 93 -16.32 8.38 -12.50
CA LEU A 93 -16.41 7.63 -11.24
C LEU A 93 -15.46 6.44 -11.32
N GLY A 94 -14.56 6.30 -10.35
CA GLY A 94 -13.68 5.15 -10.19
C GLY A 94 -14.05 4.37 -8.94
N VAL A 95 -14.03 3.04 -9.05
CA VAL A 95 -14.17 2.11 -7.94
C VAL A 95 -12.89 1.29 -7.86
N HIS A 96 -12.35 1.16 -6.66
CA HIS A 96 -11.14 0.42 -6.36
C HIS A 96 -11.45 -0.56 -5.23
N VAL A 97 -10.99 -1.79 -5.35
CA VAL A 97 -11.08 -2.79 -4.30
C VAL A 97 -9.76 -3.54 -4.26
N ALA A 98 -9.24 -3.80 -3.07
CA ALA A 98 -8.11 -4.67 -2.91
C ALA A 98 -8.34 -5.59 -1.72
N TYR A 99 -7.83 -6.80 -1.84
CA TYR A 99 -7.69 -7.74 -0.75
C TYR A 99 -6.21 -7.86 -0.44
N ARG A 100 -5.87 -7.77 0.84
CA ARG A 100 -4.50 -7.94 1.34
C ARG A 100 -4.50 -9.05 2.36
N ASP A 101 -3.44 -9.85 2.32
CA ASP A 101 -3.17 -10.89 3.31
C ASP A 101 -1.71 -10.79 3.73
N TRP A 102 -1.53 -10.61 5.03
CA TRP A 102 -0.26 -10.46 5.71
C TRP A 102 0.08 -11.82 6.32
N GLY A 103 1.21 -12.40 5.94
CA GLY A 103 1.59 -13.75 6.38
C GLY A 103 1.86 -13.90 7.88
N ARG A 104 1.63 -12.88 8.72
CA ARG A 104 1.95 -12.85 10.16
C ARG A 104 0.73 -12.44 10.99
N VAL A 105 0.47 -13.19 12.06
CA VAL A 105 -0.63 -12.98 13.03
C VAL A 105 -0.64 -11.58 13.65
N ALA A 106 0.54 -11.01 13.92
CA ALA A 106 0.68 -9.68 14.55
C ALA A 106 0.18 -8.51 13.67
N ASN A 107 0.02 -8.72 12.36
CA ASN A 107 -0.49 -7.71 11.42
C ASN A 107 -1.87 -8.09 10.84
N SER A 108 -2.56 -9.07 11.43
CA SER A 108 -3.85 -9.56 10.93
C SER A 108 -4.98 -8.52 10.90
N ASN A 109 -4.85 -7.41 11.63
CA ASN A 109 -5.75 -6.26 11.50
C ASN A 109 -5.65 -5.57 10.13
N CYS A 110 -4.55 -5.79 9.39
CA CYS A 110 -4.37 -5.31 8.02
C CYS A 110 -4.83 -6.32 6.96
N ASP A 111 -5.27 -7.51 7.39
CA ASP A 111 -5.88 -8.52 6.54
C ASP A 111 -7.32 -8.12 6.28
N GLY A 112 -7.69 -8.00 5.01
CA GLY A 112 -9.07 -7.69 4.69
C GLY A 112 -9.29 -6.97 3.39
N LEU A 113 -10.58 -6.71 3.17
CA LEU A 113 -11.08 -5.98 2.04
C LEU A 113 -10.91 -4.49 2.29
N VAL A 114 -10.07 -3.86 1.49
CA VAL A 114 -9.99 -2.41 1.38
C VAL A 114 -10.62 -1.97 0.07
N GLY A 115 -11.15 -0.76 0.05
CA GLY A 115 -11.79 -0.24 -1.15
C GLY A 115 -11.76 1.26 -1.18
N GLY A 116 -12.05 1.83 -2.34
CA GLY A 116 -12.12 3.26 -2.51
C GLY A 116 -12.98 3.66 -3.70
N LEU A 117 -13.51 4.87 -3.60
CA LEU A 117 -14.24 5.55 -4.64
C LEU A 117 -13.48 6.80 -5.02
N THR A 118 -13.40 7.06 -6.32
CA THR A 118 -12.90 8.32 -6.84
C THR A 118 -13.99 8.98 -7.69
N PHE A 119 -14.12 10.29 -7.56
CA PHE A 119 -15.05 11.08 -8.35
C PHE A 119 -14.33 12.30 -8.91
N GLN A 120 -14.36 12.41 -10.23
CA GLN A 120 -13.80 13.52 -10.97
C GLN A 120 -14.94 14.20 -11.74
N PRO A 121 -15.26 15.47 -11.40
CA PRO A 121 -16.34 16.18 -12.06
C PRO A 121 -15.98 16.57 -13.50
N ALA A 122 -16.98 16.59 -14.38
CA ALA A 122 -16.81 16.98 -15.78
C ALA A 122 -16.37 18.44 -15.94
N PHE A 123 -16.85 19.34 -15.07
CA PHE A 123 -16.60 20.77 -15.15
C PHE A 123 -15.19 21.18 -14.68
N ASP A 124 -14.56 20.36 -13.82
CA ASP A 124 -13.17 20.56 -13.40
C ASP A 124 -12.43 19.21 -13.40
N PRO A 125 -11.87 18.82 -14.56
CA PRO A 125 -11.09 17.59 -14.67
C PRO A 125 -9.82 17.59 -13.81
N ASN A 126 -9.39 18.74 -13.28
CA ASN A 126 -8.22 18.81 -12.42
C ASN A 126 -8.54 18.53 -10.96
N LEU A 127 -9.82 18.49 -10.59
CA LEU A 127 -10.30 18.16 -9.27
C LEU A 127 -10.69 16.68 -9.22
N ARG A 128 -10.28 15.98 -8.17
CA ARG A 128 -10.66 14.59 -7.91
C ARG A 128 -10.93 14.42 -6.44
N PHE A 129 -12.13 13.96 -6.10
CA PHE A 129 -12.48 13.51 -4.77
C PHE A 129 -12.15 12.04 -4.61
N ILE A 130 -11.70 11.66 -3.43
CA ILE A 130 -11.28 10.31 -3.09
C ILE A 130 -11.91 9.96 -1.74
N ALA A 131 -12.53 8.80 -1.65
CA ALA A 131 -12.99 8.21 -0.40
C ALA A 131 -12.46 6.79 -0.34
N GLU A 132 -11.76 6.43 0.72
CA GLU A 132 -11.11 5.13 0.90
C GLU A 132 -11.55 4.50 2.21
N TYR A 133 -11.74 3.20 2.20
CA TYR A 133 -12.01 2.37 3.36
C TYR A 133 -10.84 1.41 3.53
N THR A 134 -10.15 1.52 4.66
CA THR A 134 -8.89 0.80 4.92
C THR A 134 -9.11 -0.50 5.72
N GLY A 135 -10.37 -0.86 6.01
CA GLY A 135 -10.76 -2.00 6.85
C GLY A 135 -11.31 -1.56 8.20
N ASP A 136 -10.64 -0.63 8.87
CA ASP A 136 -11.09 -0.09 10.16
C ASP A 136 -11.55 1.37 10.06
N ASP A 137 -10.94 2.13 9.16
CA ASP A 137 -11.14 3.57 9.03
C ASP A 137 -11.64 3.97 7.63
N VAL A 138 -12.42 5.06 7.60
CA VAL A 138 -12.83 5.75 6.38
C VAL A 138 -12.01 7.02 6.23
N ASN A 139 -11.30 7.14 5.12
CA ASN A 139 -10.50 8.28 4.75
C ASN A 139 -11.22 9.02 3.61
N VAL A 140 -11.24 10.34 3.67
CA VAL A 140 -11.77 11.17 2.58
C VAL A 140 -10.76 12.22 2.21
N GLY A 141 -10.67 12.56 0.94
CA GLY A 141 -9.67 13.49 0.44
C GLY A 141 -10.00 14.03 -0.92
N PHE A 142 -9.16 14.95 -1.38
CA PHE A 142 -9.23 15.44 -2.74
C PHE A 142 -7.85 15.84 -3.24
N ASP A 143 -7.68 15.73 -4.55
CA ASP A 143 -6.55 16.24 -5.30
C ASP A 143 -7.05 17.35 -6.23
N TRP A 144 -6.38 18.48 -6.25
CA TRP A 144 -6.70 19.59 -7.14
C TRP A 144 -5.44 20.14 -7.80
N LYS A 145 -5.37 20.01 -9.13
CA LYS A 145 -4.25 20.54 -9.92
C LYS A 145 -4.57 21.95 -10.44
N LEU A 146 -4.07 22.96 -9.74
CA LEU A 146 -4.19 24.37 -10.07
C LEU A 146 -3.10 24.81 -11.06
N TRP A 147 -3.49 25.62 -12.04
CA TRP A 147 -2.59 26.23 -13.04
C TRP A 147 -1.60 25.26 -13.73
N LYS A 148 -1.93 23.96 -13.80
CA LYS A 148 -1.05 22.88 -14.32
C LYS A 148 0.27 22.66 -13.55
N HIS A 149 0.56 23.45 -12.52
CA HIS A 149 1.83 23.48 -11.81
C HIS A 149 1.71 23.24 -10.31
N LEU A 150 0.55 23.49 -9.71
CA LEU A 150 0.37 23.34 -8.28
C LEU A 150 -0.64 22.23 -8.00
N LEU A 151 -0.18 21.13 -7.42
CA LEU A 151 -1.03 20.05 -6.95
C LEU A 151 -1.30 20.27 -5.46
N LEU A 152 -2.55 20.62 -5.13
CA LEU A 152 -3.06 20.60 -3.76
C LEU A 152 -3.63 19.21 -3.50
N GLN A 153 -3.12 18.54 -2.46
CA GLN A 153 -3.63 17.26 -2.02
C GLN A 153 -4.04 17.37 -0.55
N SER A 154 -5.22 16.88 -0.24
CA SER A 154 -5.76 16.91 1.11
C SER A 154 -6.43 15.58 1.43
N SER A 155 -6.32 15.15 2.67
CA SER A 155 -6.91 13.93 3.20
C SER A 155 -7.33 14.14 4.65
N LEU A 156 -8.38 13.46 5.05
CA LEU A 156 -8.94 13.44 6.38
C LEU A 156 -9.16 11.99 6.76
N GLN A 157 -8.34 11.50 7.69
CA GLN A 157 -8.40 10.12 8.14
C GLN A 157 -9.39 9.98 9.29
N ASN A 158 -10.34 9.05 9.15
CA ASN A 158 -11.41 8.77 10.11
C ASN A 158 -12.14 10.04 10.60
N GLY A 159 -12.28 11.05 9.73
CA GLY A 159 -12.90 12.33 10.08
C GLY A 159 -12.14 13.18 11.11
N LYS A 160 -10.99 12.73 11.62
CA LYS A 160 -10.29 13.33 12.76
C LYS A 160 -8.92 13.89 12.40
N TYR A 161 -8.15 13.15 11.61
CA TYR A 161 -6.75 13.51 11.33
C TYR A 161 -6.64 14.11 9.94
N PHE A 162 -6.70 15.43 9.89
CA PHE A 162 -6.48 16.19 8.67
C PHE A 162 -5.01 16.19 8.28
N SER A 163 -4.72 15.99 6.99
CA SER A 163 -3.38 16.05 6.42
C SER A 163 -3.49 16.61 5.02
N GLY A 164 -2.77 17.69 4.75
CA GLY A 164 -2.75 18.34 3.44
C GLY A 164 -1.36 18.81 3.06
N GLY A 165 -1.10 18.87 1.76
CA GLY A 165 0.17 19.26 1.19
C GLY A 165 0.01 19.97 -0.15
N LEU A 166 1.04 20.76 -0.48
CA LEU A 166 1.19 21.42 -1.76
C LEU A 166 2.42 20.84 -2.46
N CYS A 167 2.26 20.42 -3.71
CA CYS A 167 3.35 19.94 -4.55
C CYS A 167 3.45 20.84 -5.78
N PHE A 168 4.66 21.33 -6.06
CA PHE A 168 4.94 22.07 -7.29
C PHE A 168 5.41 21.09 -8.37
N CYS A 169 4.60 20.92 -9.41
CA CYS A 169 4.87 20.03 -10.53
C CYS A 169 5.50 20.80 -11.69
N ILE A 170 6.75 20.46 -12.00
CA ILE A 170 7.45 20.92 -13.21
C ILE A 170 7.30 19.81 -14.25
N ASN A 171 6.57 20.10 -15.34
CA ASN A 171 6.55 19.19 -16.48
C ASN A 171 7.82 19.48 -17.30
N LEU A 172 8.75 18.53 -17.32
CA LEU A 172 9.87 18.56 -18.26
C LEU A 172 9.33 18.20 -19.64
N LEU A 173 9.68 19.04 -20.62
CA LEU A 173 9.19 19.01 -22.00
C LEU A 173 9.64 17.75 -22.75
#